data_AF-A0A2I3HNA0-F1
#
_entry.id   AF-A0A2I3HNA0-F1
#
_cell.length_a   1.000
_cell.length_b   1.000
_cell.length_c   1.000
_cell.angle_alpha   90.00
_cell.angle_beta   90.00
_cell.angle_gamma   90.00
#
_symmetry.space_group_name_H-M   'P 1'
#
loop_
_entity.id
_entity.type
_entity.pdbx_description
1 polymer ?
#
loop_
_entity_poly.entity_id
_entity_poly.type
_entity_poly.pdbx_seq_one_letter_code
_entity_poly.pdbx_strand_id
1 'polypeptide(L)'
;MDSELMHSIVGSYHKPPERVFVPSLIQNEPSQNCHPVNLEVTSPKILHSPNSQALILALKTLQEKIHRLELERTQAEDNLNILSREAAQYKKALENETNERNLAHQELIKQKKDISIQLSSAQSRCTLLEKQLEYTKRMVLNVEREKNMILEQQAQLQREKEQDQMKLYAKLEKLDVLEKECFRLTTTQKTAEDKIKHLEEKLKEEEHQRKLFQDKASEKTKCIKRGPPWQICSKFGALPFVAEKPSRTTSWCKAIPPDSEKSISICDNLSELLMAMQDELDQMSMEHQELLKQMKKTESHSVCDDIECELECLLKKMEIKGEQISKLKKHQDSVRKLLQKVQNSKMSEASGIQQEDSYPRGSKNIKNIPRKCLTDTNLFQKNSSSHPIRIHNLQMKLRRDDIMWEQ
;
A
#
# COMPACT_ATOMS: atom_id res chain seq x y z
N MET A 1 -47.63 -9.38 1.82
CA MET A 1 -46.43 -10.18 1.49
C MET A 1 -46.05 -10.99 2.73
N ASP A 2 -46.87 -11.90 3.22
CA ASP A 2 -47.37 -13.15 2.59
C ASP A 2 -46.25 -14.16 2.34
N SER A 3 -46.24 -15.22 3.15
CA SER A 3 -46.20 -16.60 2.67
C SER A 3 -46.57 -17.56 3.80
N GLU A 4 -47.83 -17.96 3.78
CA GLU A 4 -48.33 -19.16 4.45
C GLU A 4 -47.73 -20.45 3.86
N LEU A 5 -48.05 -21.57 4.54
CA LEU A 5 -48.50 -22.85 3.96
C LEU A 5 -47.50 -24.04 3.79
N MET A 6 -47.92 -25.18 4.38
CA MET A 6 -47.68 -26.60 4.00
C MET A 6 -46.30 -27.27 4.23
N HIS A 7 -46.18 -28.58 4.58
CA HIS A 7 -47.13 -29.65 4.94
C HIS A 7 -46.41 -30.87 5.60
N SER A 8 -47.02 -31.52 6.61
CA SER A 8 -47.08 -32.99 6.85
C SER A 8 -47.56 -33.25 8.29
N ILE A 9 -48.78 -33.71 8.58
CA ILE A 9 -49.40 -35.01 8.24
C ILE A 9 -48.63 -36.21 8.81
N VAL A 10 -48.97 -36.56 10.07
CA VAL A 10 -48.96 -37.95 10.57
C VAL A 10 -50.29 -38.18 11.29
N GLY A 11 -50.91 -39.33 11.05
CA GLY A 11 -52.32 -39.58 11.35
C GLY A 11 -52.64 -40.00 12.80
N SER A 12 -53.91 -39.76 13.15
CA SER A 12 -54.63 -40.29 14.31
C SER A 12 -54.32 -41.75 14.64
N TYR A 13 -54.19 -42.08 15.94
CA TYR A 13 -54.87 -43.25 16.53
C TYR A 13 -55.33 -42.97 17.99
N HIS A 14 -56.66 -42.79 18.12
CA HIS A 14 -57.50 -43.19 19.28
C HIS A 14 -57.29 -42.50 20.65
N LYS A 15 -58.20 -41.57 20.97
CA LYS A 15 -58.70 -41.39 22.35
C LYS A 15 -59.56 -42.62 22.74
N PRO A 16 -59.37 -43.24 23.92
CA PRO A 16 -60.38 -44.13 24.49
C PRO A 16 -61.58 -43.33 25.05
N PRO A 17 -62.77 -43.95 25.22
CA PRO A 17 -64.00 -43.23 25.57
C PRO A 17 -64.10 -42.80 27.04
N GLU A 18 -65.00 -41.85 27.30
CA GLU A 18 -65.42 -41.47 28.64
C GLU A 18 -66.42 -42.51 29.20
N ARG A 19 -66.25 -42.87 30.48
CA ARG A 19 -67.16 -43.62 31.38
C ARG A 19 -67.41 -45.12 31.11
N VAL A 20 -67.12 -45.91 32.14
CA VAL A 20 -68.16 -46.72 32.81
C VAL A 20 -67.85 -46.77 34.31
N PHE A 21 -68.79 -46.31 35.13
CA PHE A 21 -68.82 -46.66 36.55
C PHE A 21 -69.19 -48.15 36.65
N VAL A 22 -68.39 -48.94 37.36
CA VAL A 22 -68.77 -50.28 37.84
C VAL A 22 -68.65 -50.26 39.37
N PRO A 23 -69.69 -50.65 40.13
CA PRO A 23 -69.70 -50.48 41.58
C PRO A 23 -68.59 -51.23 42.32
N SER A 24 -68.15 -50.65 43.45
CA SER A 24 -67.26 -51.30 44.41
C SER A 24 -67.88 -52.61 44.91
N LEU A 25 -67.30 -53.74 44.50
CA LEU A 25 -67.69 -55.05 45.02
C LEU A 25 -67.19 -55.18 46.46
N ILE A 26 -68.15 -55.05 47.38
CA ILE A 26 -68.20 -55.49 48.78
C ILE A 26 -66.92 -56.21 49.26
N GLN A 27 -66.25 -55.62 50.26
CA GLN A 27 -65.37 -56.37 51.16
C GLN A 27 -66.19 -57.44 51.87
N ASN A 28 -66.13 -58.67 51.37
CA ASN A 28 -66.62 -59.83 52.10
C ASN A 28 -65.58 -60.19 53.16
N GLU A 29 -65.68 -59.53 54.31
CA GLU A 29 -65.19 -60.05 55.59
C GLU A 29 -65.65 -61.52 55.75
N PRO A 30 -64.74 -62.50 55.89
CA PRO A 30 -65.11 -63.81 56.41
C PRO A 30 -65.38 -63.65 57.91
N SER A 31 -66.59 -63.17 58.23
CA SER A 31 -67.11 -63.14 59.61
C SER A 31 -67.01 -64.53 60.22
N GLN A 32 -65.98 -64.70 61.06
CA GLN A 32 -65.68 -65.92 61.78
C GLN A 32 -66.84 -66.20 62.75
N ASN A 33 -67.63 -67.23 62.46
CA ASN A 33 -68.86 -67.51 63.19
C ASN A 33 -68.95 -68.98 63.60
N CYS A 34 -69.74 -69.20 64.65
CA CYS A 34 -70.13 -70.50 65.23
C CYS A 34 -69.11 -71.24 66.11
N HIS A 35 -69.43 -71.24 67.41
CA HIS A 35 -68.91 -72.11 68.46
C HIS A 35 -69.06 -73.61 68.13
N PRO A 36 -68.23 -74.50 68.72
CA PRO A 36 -68.43 -75.94 68.61
C PRO A 36 -69.61 -76.39 69.48
N VAL A 37 -70.67 -76.91 68.85
CA VAL A 37 -71.69 -77.71 69.53
C VAL A 37 -71.46 -79.17 69.17
N ASN A 38 -71.24 -80.01 70.18
CA ASN A 38 -71.10 -81.45 70.02
C ASN A 38 -72.36 -82.05 69.41
N LEU A 39 -72.18 -82.89 68.39
CA LEU A 39 -73.19 -83.88 67.99
C LEU A 39 -72.49 -85.16 67.51
N GLU A 40 -72.19 -86.04 68.46
CA GLU A 40 -72.18 -87.47 68.12
C GLU A 40 -73.57 -87.85 67.62
N VAL A 41 -73.67 -88.61 66.52
CA VAL A 41 -74.66 -89.69 66.33
C VAL A 41 -74.41 -90.43 65.00
N THR A 42 -74.14 -91.73 65.13
CA THR A 42 -74.17 -92.81 64.11
C THR A 42 -73.44 -92.68 62.76
N SER A 43 -72.50 -93.60 62.56
CA SER A 43 -71.98 -94.02 61.25
C SER A 43 -73.08 -94.62 60.35
N PRO A 44 -73.23 -94.18 59.09
CA PRO A 44 -74.08 -94.86 58.12
C PRO A 44 -73.45 -96.17 57.62
N LYS A 45 -74.20 -97.27 57.71
CA LYS A 45 -73.78 -98.59 57.21
C LYS A 45 -73.56 -98.57 55.70
N ILE A 46 -72.49 -99.25 55.29
CA ILE A 46 -72.13 -99.49 53.90
C ILE A 46 -73.20 -100.38 53.23
N LEU A 47 -73.83 -99.87 52.15
CA LEU A 47 -74.57 -100.67 51.18
C LEU A 47 -73.76 -100.75 49.88
N HIS A 48 -73.03 -101.85 49.70
CA HIS A 48 -72.24 -102.09 48.50
C HIS A 48 -73.14 -102.52 47.34
N SER A 49 -73.40 -101.58 46.43
CA SER A 49 -73.80 -101.85 45.05
C SER A 49 -72.65 -101.42 44.13
N PRO A 50 -72.33 -102.15 43.05
CA PRO A 50 -71.25 -101.76 42.13
C PRO A 50 -71.39 -100.31 41.61
N ASN A 51 -72.62 -99.83 41.41
CA ASN A 51 -72.89 -98.47 40.95
C ASN A 51 -72.63 -97.40 42.03
N SER A 52 -72.87 -97.67 43.32
CA SER A 52 -72.57 -96.70 44.39
C SER A 52 -71.06 -96.54 44.58
N GLN A 53 -70.30 -97.62 44.44
CA GLN A 53 -68.83 -97.59 44.47
C GLN A 53 -68.25 -96.76 43.31
N ALA A 54 -68.75 -96.95 42.09
CA ALA A 54 -68.31 -96.17 40.92
C ALA A 54 -68.60 -94.66 41.06
N LEU A 55 -69.78 -94.31 41.58
CA LEU A 55 -70.15 -92.91 41.85
C LEU A 55 -69.24 -92.27 42.90
N ILE A 56 -68.95 -92.96 44.01
CA ILE A 56 -68.05 -92.47 45.06
C ILE A 56 -66.63 -92.26 44.51
N LEU A 57 -66.14 -93.14 43.65
CA LEU A 57 -64.85 -92.97 42.99
C LEU A 57 -64.84 -91.75 42.06
N ALA A 58 -65.86 -91.59 41.20
CA ALA A 58 -65.97 -90.44 40.30
C ALA A 58 -66.04 -89.10 41.05
N LEU A 59 -66.77 -89.04 42.17
CA LEU A 59 -66.84 -87.85 43.03
C LEU A 59 -65.49 -87.54 43.68
N LYS A 60 -64.75 -88.55 44.16
CA LYS A 60 -63.39 -88.35 44.70
C LYS A 60 -62.43 -87.84 43.64
N THR A 61 -62.45 -88.41 42.43
CA THR A 61 -61.63 -87.93 41.30
C THR A 61 -61.99 -86.50 40.90
N LEU A 62 -63.27 -86.13 40.95
CA LEU A 62 -63.71 -84.74 40.69
C LEU A 62 -63.23 -83.78 41.77
N GLN A 63 -63.34 -84.14 43.06
CA GLN A 63 -62.83 -83.36 44.18
C GLN A 63 -61.31 -83.13 44.09
N GLU A 64 -60.55 -84.19 43.79
CA GLU A 64 -59.09 -84.07 43.60
C GLU A 64 -58.74 -83.18 42.40
N LYS A 65 -59.52 -83.26 41.30
CA LYS A 65 -59.33 -82.39 40.14
C LYS A 65 -59.68 -80.92 40.44
N ILE A 66 -60.74 -80.65 41.21
CA ILE A 66 -61.08 -79.30 41.66
C ILE A 66 -59.94 -78.73 42.52
N HIS A 67 -59.48 -79.49 43.52
CA HIS A 67 -58.39 -79.04 44.39
C HIS A 67 -57.09 -78.76 43.64
N ARG A 68 -56.76 -79.58 42.63
CA ARG A 68 -55.62 -79.35 41.73
C ARG A 68 -55.78 -78.06 40.91
N LEU A 69 -56.95 -77.82 40.34
CA LEU A 69 -57.25 -76.60 39.58
C LEU A 69 -57.25 -75.35 40.46
N GLU A 70 -57.67 -75.46 41.73
CA GLU A 70 -57.58 -74.36 42.70
C GLU A 70 -56.12 -73.99 43.00
N LEU A 71 -55.24 -74.99 43.19
CA LEU A 71 -53.80 -74.78 43.39
C LEU A 71 -53.12 -74.19 42.15
N GLU A 72 -53.45 -74.70 40.96
CA GLU A 72 -52.96 -74.14 39.68
C GLU A 72 -53.45 -72.69 39.48
N ARG A 73 -54.68 -72.37 39.92
CA ARG A 73 -55.22 -71.00 39.88
C ARG A 73 -54.43 -70.06 40.80
N THR A 74 -54.18 -70.43 42.06
CA THR A 74 -53.41 -69.58 42.98
C THR A 74 -51.97 -69.42 42.50
N GLN A 75 -51.35 -70.46 41.97
CA GLN A 75 -50.00 -70.37 41.38
C GLN A 75 -49.97 -69.43 40.16
N ALA A 76 -50.98 -69.48 39.28
CA ALA A 76 -51.08 -68.57 38.14
C ALA A 76 -51.33 -67.11 38.59
N GLU A 77 -52.11 -66.91 39.65
CA GLU A 77 -52.40 -65.62 40.26
C GLU A 77 -51.13 -65.00 40.91
N ASP A 78 -50.35 -65.79 41.65
CA ASP A 78 -49.05 -65.37 42.20
C ASP A 78 -48.04 -65.01 41.09
N ASN A 79 -47.95 -65.82 40.04
CA ASN A 79 -47.10 -65.55 38.87
C ASN A 79 -47.49 -64.24 38.18
N LEU A 80 -48.79 -63.98 38.00
CA LEU A 80 -49.29 -62.72 37.43
C LEU A 80 -48.96 -61.53 38.34
N ASN A 81 -49.08 -61.68 39.66
CA ASN A 81 -48.71 -60.65 40.63
C ASN A 81 -47.20 -60.34 40.62
N ILE A 82 -46.34 -61.33 40.36
CA ILE A 82 -44.90 -61.14 40.17
C ILE A 82 -44.63 -60.37 38.86
N LEU A 83 -45.15 -60.85 37.74
CA LEU A 83 -44.99 -60.20 36.42
C LEU A 83 -45.51 -58.76 36.39
N SER A 84 -46.64 -58.49 37.05
CA SER A 84 -47.20 -57.14 37.21
C SER A 84 -46.23 -56.20 37.95
N ARG A 85 -45.59 -56.70 39.01
CA ARG A 85 -44.59 -55.95 39.79
C ARG A 85 -43.32 -55.67 38.99
N GLU A 86 -42.82 -56.66 38.25
CA GLU A 86 -41.66 -56.51 37.37
C GLU A 86 -41.94 -55.51 36.25
N ALA A 87 -43.09 -55.61 35.57
CA ALA A 87 -43.51 -54.66 34.54
C ALA A 87 -43.62 -53.22 35.07
N ALA A 88 -44.14 -53.04 36.29
CA ALA A 88 -44.17 -51.73 36.96
C ALA A 88 -42.77 -51.19 37.28
N GLN A 89 -41.82 -52.07 37.67
CA GLN A 89 -40.43 -51.69 37.90
C GLN A 89 -39.72 -51.27 36.60
N TYR A 90 -39.87 -52.03 35.51
CA TYR A 90 -39.31 -51.65 34.20
C TYR A 90 -39.88 -50.31 33.70
N LYS A 91 -41.19 -50.09 33.84
CA LYS A 91 -41.82 -48.81 33.50
C LYS A 91 -41.19 -47.65 34.28
N LYS A 92 -41.01 -47.80 35.60
CA LYS A 92 -40.39 -46.79 36.46
C LYS A 92 -38.93 -46.53 36.10
N ALA A 93 -38.16 -47.58 35.79
CA ALA A 93 -36.76 -47.44 35.39
C ALA A 93 -36.63 -46.64 34.08
N LEU A 94 -37.46 -46.93 33.09
CA LEU A 94 -37.49 -46.23 31.80
C LEU A 94 -37.90 -44.75 31.95
N GLU A 95 -38.86 -44.45 32.83
CA GLU A 95 -39.29 -43.09 33.14
C GLU A 95 -38.16 -42.29 33.81
N ASN A 96 -37.47 -42.89 34.79
CA ASN A 96 -36.30 -42.28 35.44
C ASN A 96 -35.18 -41.97 34.43
N GLU A 97 -34.80 -42.94 33.59
CA GLU A 97 -33.75 -42.76 32.57
C GLU A 97 -34.13 -41.67 31.55
N THR A 98 -35.42 -41.52 31.26
CA THR A 98 -35.93 -40.44 30.38
C THR A 98 -35.80 -39.08 31.05
N ASN A 99 -36.13 -38.98 32.34
CA ASN A 99 -35.98 -37.75 33.12
C ASN A 99 -34.50 -37.35 33.29
N GLU A 100 -33.60 -38.31 33.52
CA GLU A 100 -32.16 -38.07 33.60
C GLU A 100 -31.58 -37.57 32.27
N ARG A 101 -31.96 -38.19 31.13
CA ARG A 101 -31.55 -37.70 29.80
C ARG A 101 -32.06 -36.28 29.53
N ASN A 102 -33.30 -35.98 29.90
CA ASN A 102 -33.87 -34.63 29.74
C ASN A 102 -33.12 -33.58 30.57
N LEU A 103 -32.77 -33.90 31.82
CA LEU A 103 -31.99 -33.03 32.69
C LEU A 103 -30.57 -32.80 32.15
N ALA A 104 -29.89 -33.87 31.72
CA ALA A 104 -28.56 -33.78 31.10
C ALA A 104 -28.58 -32.93 29.82
N HIS A 105 -29.62 -33.06 28.99
CA HIS A 105 -29.80 -32.23 27.80
C HIS A 105 -30.04 -30.75 28.14
N GLN A 106 -30.84 -30.47 29.17
CA GLN A 106 -31.09 -29.10 29.64
C GLN A 106 -29.82 -28.44 30.17
N GLU A 107 -29.02 -29.15 30.96
CA GLU A 107 -27.74 -28.63 31.47
C GLU A 107 -26.72 -28.43 30.34
N LEU A 108 -26.67 -29.32 29.34
CA LEU A 108 -25.85 -29.12 28.15
C LEU A 108 -26.28 -27.87 27.36
N ILE A 109 -27.58 -27.62 27.19
CA ILE A 109 -28.09 -26.39 26.57
C ILE A 109 -27.67 -25.14 27.37
N LYS A 110 -27.73 -25.20 28.70
CA LYS A 110 -27.30 -24.11 29.58
C LYS A 110 -25.80 -23.84 29.43
N GLN A 111 -24.95 -24.86 29.54
CA GLN A 111 -23.51 -24.75 29.33
C GLN A 111 -23.16 -24.21 27.93
N LYS A 112 -23.87 -24.65 26.89
CA LYS A 112 -23.70 -24.11 25.53
C LYS A 112 -24.02 -22.60 25.46
N LYS A 113 -25.05 -22.13 26.16
CA LYS A 113 -25.38 -20.68 26.24
C LYS A 113 -24.31 -19.91 27.01
N ASP A 114 -23.86 -20.43 28.15
CA ASP A 114 -22.83 -19.79 28.97
C ASP A 114 -21.50 -19.66 28.21
N ILE A 115 -21.08 -20.71 27.48
CA ILE A 115 -19.92 -20.67 26.58
C ILE A 115 -20.12 -19.66 25.45
N SER A 116 -21.31 -19.59 24.85
CA SER A 116 -21.62 -18.62 23.78
C SER A 116 -21.52 -17.17 24.26
N ILE A 117 -21.93 -16.87 25.50
CA ILE A 117 -21.80 -15.54 26.11
C ILE A 117 -20.33 -15.23 26.43
N GLN A 118 -19.56 -16.21 26.90
CA GLN A 118 -18.12 -16.03 27.11
C GLN A 118 -17.37 -15.78 25.79
N LEU A 119 -17.75 -16.47 24.72
CA LEU A 119 -17.15 -16.31 23.39
C LEU A 119 -17.43 -14.91 22.81
N SER A 120 -18.68 -14.44 22.85
CA SER A 120 -19.02 -13.09 22.35
C SER A 120 -18.37 -11.98 23.19
N SER A 121 -18.28 -12.17 24.52
CA SER A 121 -17.52 -11.28 25.41
C SER A 121 -16.03 -11.23 25.08
N ALA A 122 -15.41 -12.39 24.83
CA ALA A 122 -14.01 -12.49 24.41
C ALA A 122 -13.76 -11.85 23.04
N GLN A 123 -14.65 -12.08 22.06
CA GLN A 123 -14.61 -11.47 20.73
C GLN A 123 -14.72 -9.94 20.81
N SER A 124 -15.66 -9.42 21.60
CA SER A 124 -15.79 -7.98 21.86
C SER A 124 -14.49 -7.40 22.47
N ARG A 125 -13.90 -8.08 23.46
CA ARG A 125 -12.60 -7.68 24.04
C ARG A 125 -11.46 -7.70 23.01
N CYS A 126 -11.40 -8.70 22.13
CA CYS A 126 -10.38 -8.76 21.07
C CYS A 126 -10.53 -7.59 20.08
N THR A 127 -11.73 -7.34 19.55
CA THR A 127 -11.95 -6.22 18.60
C THR A 127 -11.63 -4.85 19.21
N LEU A 128 -11.82 -4.65 20.51
CA LEU A 128 -11.39 -3.44 21.21
C LEU A 128 -9.85 -3.32 21.26
N LEU A 129 -9.15 -4.41 21.56
CA LEU A 129 -7.68 -4.44 21.59
C LEU A 129 -7.08 -4.24 20.19
N GLU A 130 -7.70 -4.78 19.15
CA GLU A 130 -7.32 -4.55 17.74
C GLU A 130 -7.44 -3.08 17.37
N LYS A 131 -8.54 -2.41 17.73
CA LYS A 131 -8.73 -0.96 17.53
C LYS A 131 -7.68 -0.12 18.28
N GLN A 132 -7.34 -0.49 19.52
CA GLN A 132 -6.28 0.18 20.30
C GLN A 132 -4.88 -0.02 19.70
N LEU A 133 -4.59 -1.23 19.22
CA LEU A 133 -3.34 -1.54 18.53
C LEU A 133 -3.22 -0.74 17.23
N GLU A 134 -4.30 -0.65 16.44
CA GLU A 134 -4.31 0.08 15.18
C GLU A 134 -4.16 1.60 15.37
N TYR A 135 -4.83 2.17 16.39
CA TYR A 135 -4.58 3.55 16.82
C TYR A 135 -3.11 3.79 17.18
N THR A 136 -2.52 2.88 17.97
CA THR A 136 -1.11 2.98 18.39
C THR A 136 -0.15 2.89 17.21
N LYS A 137 -0.35 1.95 16.27
CA LYS A 137 0.43 1.87 15.02
C LYS A 137 0.37 3.18 14.24
N ARG A 138 -0.82 3.76 14.08
CA ARG A 138 -1.04 5.02 13.35
C ARG A 138 -0.31 6.18 14.00
N MET A 139 -0.36 6.28 15.33
CA MET A 139 0.37 7.29 16.10
C MET A 139 1.89 7.15 15.93
N VAL A 140 2.43 5.93 16.07
CA VAL A 140 3.87 5.66 15.88
C VAL A 140 4.33 5.99 14.46
N LEU A 141 3.56 5.59 13.44
CA LEU A 141 3.85 5.92 12.04
C LEU A 141 3.81 7.43 11.78
N ASN A 142 2.98 8.19 12.51
CA ASN A 142 2.96 9.64 12.40
C ASN A 142 4.22 10.28 13.02
N VAL A 143 4.58 9.88 14.23
CA VAL A 143 5.79 10.37 14.92
C VAL A 143 7.06 10.05 14.12
N GLU A 144 7.15 8.86 13.53
CA GLU A 144 8.30 8.49 12.69
C GLU A 144 8.35 9.31 11.39
N ARG A 145 7.21 9.68 10.80
CA ARG A 145 7.14 10.61 9.65
C ARG A 145 7.62 12.01 10.02
N GLU A 146 7.14 12.56 11.14
CA GLU A 146 7.54 13.88 11.64
C GLU A 146 9.04 13.95 11.94
N LYS A 147 9.57 12.93 12.62
CA LYS A 147 11.01 12.75 12.86
C LYS A 147 11.82 12.73 11.56
N ASN A 148 11.38 11.97 10.55
CA ASN A 148 12.08 11.92 9.26
C ASN A 148 12.05 13.26 8.52
N MET A 149 10.92 13.99 8.57
CA MET A 149 10.82 15.35 8.01
C MET A 149 11.78 16.33 8.72
N ILE A 150 11.89 16.27 10.06
CA ILE A 150 12.82 17.10 10.83
C ILE A 150 14.29 16.77 10.48
N LEU A 151 14.62 15.48 10.37
CA LEU A 151 15.97 15.04 9.98
C LEU A 151 16.33 15.48 8.56
N GLU A 152 15.38 15.43 7.61
CA GLU A 152 15.57 15.91 6.24
C GLU A 152 15.76 17.44 6.19
N GLN A 153 14.96 18.20 6.95
CA GLN A 153 15.14 19.65 7.10
C GLN A 153 16.51 19.99 7.70
N GLN A 154 16.96 19.26 8.72
CA GLN A 154 18.29 19.44 9.31
C GLN A 154 19.42 19.12 8.30
N ALA A 155 19.27 18.07 7.50
CA ALA A 155 20.21 17.71 6.44
C ALA A 155 20.20 18.72 5.27
N GLN A 156 19.08 19.39 4.99
CA GLN A 156 19.02 20.48 4.03
C GLN A 156 19.75 21.73 4.56
N LEU A 157 19.44 22.18 5.78
CA LEU A 157 20.10 23.34 6.41
C LEU A 157 21.62 23.17 6.51
N GLN A 158 22.09 21.95 6.80
CA GLN A 158 23.52 21.64 6.82
C GLN A 158 24.16 21.77 5.43
N ARG A 159 23.50 21.26 4.37
CA ARG A 159 23.98 21.41 2.98
C ARG A 159 23.99 22.88 2.52
N GLU A 160 22.98 23.66 2.89
CA GLU A 160 22.92 25.09 2.58
C GLU A 160 24.06 25.86 3.26
N LYS A 161 24.32 25.58 4.54
CA LYS A 161 25.46 26.12 5.29
C LYS A 161 26.80 25.76 4.65
N GLU A 162 27.00 24.51 4.26
CA GLU A 162 28.22 24.06 3.56
C GLU A 162 28.38 24.75 2.20
N GLN A 163 27.27 24.92 1.45
CA GLN A 163 27.27 25.64 0.18
C GLN A 163 27.66 27.11 0.35
N ASP A 164 27.15 27.79 1.39
CA ASP A 164 27.48 29.18 1.69
C ASP A 164 28.91 29.35 2.22
N GLN A 165 29.41 28.41 3.01
CA GLN A 165 30.83 28.35 3.36
C GLN A 165 31.70 28.22 2.09
N MET A 166 31.34 27.33 1.16
CA MET A 166 32.08 27.15 -0.10
C MET A 166 32.05 28.41 -0.98
N LYS A 167 30.90 29.11 -1.07
CA LYS A 167 30.79 30.43 -1.72
C LYS A 167 31.69 31.47 -1.06
N LEU A 168 31.80 31.46 0.27
CA LEU A 168 32.64 32.39 1.03
C LEU A 168 34.13 32.14 0.78
N TYR A 169 34.57 30.87 0.81
CA TYR A 169 35.96 30.52 0.47
C TYR A 169 36.34 30.95 -0.95
N ALA A 170 35.48 30.71 -1.95
CA ALA A 170 35.72 31.15 -3.32
C ALA A 170 35.79 32.69 -3.47
N LYS A 171 35.02 33.43 -2.66
CA LYS A 171 35.13 34.91 -2.61
C LYS A 171 36.44 35.36 -1.95
N LEU A 172 36.90 34.67 -0.92
CA LEU A 172 38.15 34.98 -0.22
C LEU A 172 39.38 34.74 -1.12
N GLU A 173 39.40 33.63 -1.86
CA GLU A 173 40.42 33.35 -2.87
C GLU A 173 40.47 34.44 -3.95
N LYS A 174 39.31 34.88 -4.44
CA LYS A 174 39.23 36.00 -5.40
C LYS A 174 39.75 37.32 -4.81
N LEU A 175 39.55 37.58 -3.52
CA LEU A 175 40.08 38.77 -2.85
C LEU A 175 41.60 38.72 -2.72
N ASP A 176 42.19 37.58 -2.33
CA ASP A 176 43.64 37.37 -2.27
C ASP A 176 44.32 37.60 -3.64
N VAL A 177 43.71 37.13 -4.74
CA VAL A 177 44.19 37.41 -6.10
C VAL A 177 44.15 38.91 -6.42
N LEU A 178 43.10 39.63 -6.03
CA LEU A 178 42.98 41.08 -6.24
C LEU A 178 43.94 41.88 -5.35
N GLU A 179 44.22 41.43 -4.13
CA GLU A 179 45.21 42.06 -3.24
C GLU A 179 46.63 41.95 -3.83
N LYS A 180 47.00 40.78 -4.34
CA LYS A 180 48.25 40.56 -5.07
C LYS A 180 48.36 41.42 -6.34
N GLU A 181 47.24 41.62 -7.04
CA GLU A 181 47.16 42.52 -8.20
C GLU A 181 47.40 43.97 -7.80
N CYS A 182 46.71 44.47 -6.77
CA CYS A 182 46.88 45.82 -6.24
C CYS A 182 48.33 46.09 -5.81
N PHE A 183 48.97 45.13 -5.13
CA PHE A 183 50.39 45.25 -4.75
C PHE A 183 51.30 45.36 -5.99
N ARG A 184 51.09 44.53 -7.01
CA ARG A 184 51.86 44.58 -8.26
C ARG A 184 51.66 45.88 -9.03
N LEU A 185 50.44 46.41 -9.06
CA LEU A 185 50.14 47.70 -9.67
C LEU A 185 50.81 48.84 -8.89
N THR A 186 50.82 48.79 -7.56
CA THR A 186 51.46 49.80 -6.70
C THR A 186 52.98 49.84 -6.91
N THR A 187 53.65 48.68 -6.97
CA THR A 187 55.10 48.64 -7.26
C THR A 187 55.43 49.14 -8.66
N THR A 188 54.56 48.83 -9.64
CA THR A 188 54.69 49.33 -11.02
C THR A 188 54.49 50.85 -11.11
N GLN A 189 53.46 51.38 -10.44
CA GLN A 189 53.16 52.80 -10.35
C GLN A 189 54.34 53.56 -9.72
N LYS A 190 54.82 53.12 -8.54
CA LYS A 190 55.97 53.75 -7.87
C LYS A 190 57.21 53.78 -8.77
N THR A 191 57.48 52.68 -9.49
CA THR A 191 58.58 52.61 -10.45
C THR A 191 58.42 53.60 -11.61
N ALA A 192 57.19 53.92 -12.02
CA ALA A 192 56.91 54.95 -13.02
C ALA A 192 57.07 56.37 -12.45
N GLU A 193 56.58 56.62 -11.23
CA GLU A 193 56.74 57.89 -10.51
C GLU A 193 58.22 58.26 -10.29
N ASP A 194 59.03 57.31 -9.82
CA ASP A 194 60.48 57.51 -9.64
C ASP A 194 61.19 57.84 -10.97
N LYS A 195 60.76 57.21 -12.09
CA LYS A 195 61.27 57.52 -13.44
C LYS A 195 60.85 58.90 -13.92
N ILE A 196 59.59 59.31 -13.70
CA ILE A 196 59.10 60.65 -14.06
C ILE A 196 59.90 61.71 -13.30
N LYS A 197 60.07 61.55 -11.99
CA LYS A 197 60.86 62.47 -11.14
C LYS A 197 62.30 62.65 -11.65
N HIS A 198 62.96 61.56 -12.04
CA HIS A 198 64.31 61.62 -12.64
C HIS A 198 64.35 62.34 -13.99
N LEU A 199 63.30 62.18 -14.82
CA LEU A 199 63.19 62.89 -16.09
C LEU A 199 62.88 64.38 -15.88
N GLU A 200 62.07 64.74 -14.89
CA GLU A 200 61.82 66.14 -14.50
C GLU A 200 63.08 66.84 -13.99
N GLU A 201 63.92 66.14 -13.20
CA GLU A 201 65.21 66.67 -12.74
C GLU A 201 66.17 66.90 -13.91
N LYS A 202 66.28 65.95 -14.84
CA LYS A 202 67.04 66.13 -16.08
C LYS A 202 66.51 67.24 -16.98
N LEU A 203 65.19 67.43 -17.04
CA LEU A 203 64.57 68.50 -17.81
C LEU A 203 65.00 69.87 -17.25
N LYS A 204 64.97 70.04 -15.93
CA LYS A 204 65.41 71.29 -15.26
C LYS A 204 66.88 71.60 -15.49
N GLU A 205 67.74 70.59 -15.48
CA GLU A 205 69.16 70.75 -15.84
C GLU A 205 69.32 71.18 -17.30
N GLU A 206 68.65 70.51 -18.25
CA GLU A 206 68.64 70.90 -19.67
C GLU A 206 68.11 72.33 -19.89
N GLU A 207 67.04 72.74 -19.21
CA GLU A 207 66.53 74.11 -19.24
C GLU A 207 67.55 75.11 -18.70
N HIS A 208 68.23 74.78 -17.59
CA HIS A 208 69.29 75.61 -17.03
C HIS A 208 70.48 75.76 -17.99
N GLN A 209 70.93 74.65 -18.61
CA GLN A 209 71.98 74.67 -19.63
C GLN A 209 71.58 75.53 -20.84
N ARG A 210 70.36 75.35 -21.38
CA ARG A 210 69.83 76.17 -22.48
C ARG A 210 69.78 77.65 -22.14
N LYS A 211 69.43 77.99 -20.90
CA LYS A 211 69.44 79.37 -20.40
C LYS A 211 70.86 79.95 -20.37
N LEU A 212 71.85 79.21 -19.86
CA LEU A 212 73.26 79.62 -19.90
C LEU A 212 73.77 79.82 -21.34
N PHE A 213 73.36 78.97 -22.28
CA PHE A 213 73.67 79.13 -23.71
C PHE A 213 72.97 80.36 -24.30
N GLN A 214 71.71 80.61 -23.97
CA GLN A 214 70.96 81.78 -24.43
C GLN A 214 71.55 83.09 -23.88
N ASP A 215 71.96 83.12 -22.61
CA ASP A 215 72.60 84.28 -21.98
C ASP A 215 73.94 84.59 -22.70
N LYS A 216 74.82 83.60 -22.89
CA LYS A 216 76.06 83.74 -23.69
C LYS A 216 75.81 84.14 -25.15
N ALA A 217 74.74 83.64 -25.77
CA ALA A 217 74.36 84.04 -27.12
C ALA A 217 73.89 85.51 -27.16
N SER A 218 73.13 85.94 -26.16
CA SER A 218 72.63 87.31 -26.01
C SER A 218 73.74 88.33 -25.73
N GLU A 219 74.78 87.92 -24.99
CA GLU A 219 76.02 88.66 -24.78
C GLU A 219 76.71 88.92 -26.13
N LYS A 220 76.92 87.87 -26.93
CA LYS A 220 77.50 88.00 -28.28
C LYS A 220 76.61 88.78 -29.27
N THR A 221 75.27 88.69 -29.17
CA THR A 221 74.37 89.45 -30.05
C THR A 221 74.17 90.92 -29.64
N LYS A 222 74.51 91.33 -28.41
CA LYS A 222 74.57 92.76 -28.05
C LYS A 222 75.60 93.55 -28.89
N CYS A 223 76.59 92.87 -29.48
CA CYS A 223 77.53 93.49 -30.42
C CYS A 223 76.98 93.67 -31.85
N ILE A 224 75.77 93.18 -32.17
CA ILE A 224 75.20 93.23 -33.53
C ILE A 224 73.77 93.79 -33.50
N LYS A 225 73.65 95.12 -33.47
CA LYS A 225 72.40 95.85 -33.76
C LYS A 225 72.61 97.02 -34.73
N ARG A 226 72.67 96.73 -36.03
CA ARG A 226 72.32 97.63 -37.15
C ARG A 226 72.00 96.78 -38.40
N GLY A 227 70.76 96.85 -38.91
CA GLY A 227 70.37 96.22 -40.18
C GLY A 227 68.84 95.98 -40.31
N PRO A 228 68.17 96.24 -41.46
CA PRO A 228 66.70 96.32 -41.56
C PRO A 228 66.02 95.05 -42.13
N PRO A 229 64.67 94.97 -42.11
CA PRO A 229 63.90 93.74 -42.35
C PRO A 229 63.51 93.52 -43.82
N TRP A 230 63.30 92.25 -44.20
CA TRP A 230 62.79 91.84 -45.51
C TRP A 230 61.65 90.83 -45.36
N GLN A 231 60.51 91.13 -45.97
CA GLN A 231 59.37 90.21 -46.16
C GLN A 231 59.54 89.47 -47.49
N ILE A 232 59.32 88.15 -47.53
CA ILE A 232 58.85 87.43 -48.73
C ILE A 232 57.81 86.38 -48.30
N CYS A 233 56.78 86.21 -49.14
CA CYS A 233 55.61 85.34 -48.93
C CYS A 233 55.68 84.09 -49.82
N SER A 234 55.07 82.98 -49.41
CA SER A 234 54.50 81.98 -50.32
C SER A 234 53.42 81.12 -49.64
N LYS A 235 52.33 80.84 -50.38
CA LYS A 235 51.18 80.01 -49.97
C LYS A 235 51.19 78.67 -50.70
N PHE A 236 50.81 77.59 -50.02
CA PHE A 236 50.01 76.42 -50.46
C PHE A 236 49.83 75.55 -49.18
N GLY A 237 48.73 74.86 -48.87
CA GLY A 237 47.36 74.75 -49.41
C GLY A 237 46.44 74.22 -48.28
N ALA A 238 45.13 74.07 -48.48
CA ALA A 238 44.17 73.85 -47.38
C ALA A 238 43.58 72.44 -47.28
N LEU A 239 43.56 71.89 -46.04
CA LEU A 239 42.55 70.99 -45.44
C LEU A 239 42.35 69.57 -46.08
N PRO A 240 41.77 68.56 -45.37
CA PRO A 240 40.88 68.69 -44.20
C PRO A 240 41.20 67.85 -42.94
N PHE A 241 40.47 68.22 -41.89
CA PHE A 241 40.25 67.50 -40.63
C PHE A 241 39.28 66.32 -40.85
N VAL A 242 39.60 65.14 -40.29
CA VAL A 242 38.64 64.08 -39.97
C VAL A 242 38.99 63.51 -38.60
N ALA A 243 38.02 63.53 -37.68
CA ALA A 243 38.13 62.88 -36.38
C ALA A 243 37.37 61.55 -36.41
N GLU A 244 38.08 60.43 -36.31
CA GLU A 244 37.44 59.12 -36.21
C GLU A 244 37.08 58.78 -34.76
N LYS A 245 35.77 58.69 -34.50
CA LYS A 245 35.20 57.87 -33.43
C LYS A 245 34.78 56.54 -34.03
N PRO A 246 34.95 55.40 -33.34
CA PRO A 246 34.07 54.27 -33.51
C PRO A 246 33.06 54.21 -32.35
N SER A 247 31.78 54.05 -32.69
CA SER A 247 30.74 53.73 -31.72
C SER A 247 29.73 52.76 -32.31
N ARG A 248 29.71 51.56 -31.72
CA ARG A 248 28.59 50.62 -31.62
C ARG A 248 28.09 49.86 -32.87
N THR A 249 27.91 48.55 -32.62
CA THR A 249 26.81 47.69 -33.06
C THR A 249 26.66 47.42 -34.56
N THR A 250 27.20 46.27 -34.99
CA THR A 250 26.61 45.51 -36.10
C THR A 250 25.49 44.63 -35.55
N SER A 251 24.26 44.84 -36.03
CA SER A 251 23.08 44.05 -35.67
C SER A 251 23.07 42.66 -36.32
N TRP A 252 22.23 41.77 -35.80
CA TRP A 252 22.00 40.43 -36.33
C TRP A 252 21.61 40.42 -37.81
N CYS A 253 22.13 39.42 -38.53
CA CYS A 253 21.37 38.61 -39.48
C CYS A 253 21.94 37.18 -39.43
N LYS A 254 21.45 36.36 -38.50
CA LYS A 254 21.73 34.91 -38.48
C LYS A 254 20.48 34.20 -38.99
N ALA A 255 20.55 33.70 -40.23
CA ALA A 255 19.45 32.99 -40.84
C ALA A 255 19.09 31.73 -40.02
N ILE A 256 17.80 31.50 -39.85
CA ILE A 256 17.25 30.25 -39.30
C ILE A 256 17.50 29.14 -40.33
N PRO A 257 18.12 28.00 -39.98
CA PRO A 257 18.13 26.82 -40.84
C PRO A 257 16.76 26.11 -40.75
N PRO A 258 15.97 26.04 -41.83
CA PRO A 258 14.66 25.39 -41.83
C PRO A 258 14.83 23.88 -42.07
N ASP A 259 15.33 23.15 -41.07
CA ASP A 259 15.61 21.70 -41.18
C ASP A 259 15.37 20.92 -39.87
N SER A 260 14.43 21.40 -39.02
CA SER A 260 14.14 20.82 -37.70
C SER A 260 12.66 20.49 -37.45
N GLU A 261 11.74 20.77 -38.38
CA GLU A 261 10.29 20.55 -38.17
C GLU A 261 9.95 19.10 -37.80
N LYS A 262 10.70 18.13 -38.36
CA LYS A 262 10.43 16.70 -38.18
C LYS A 262 10.86 16.12 -36.81
N SER A 263 11.71 16.83 -36.07
CA SER A 263 12.13 16.44 -34.70
C SER A 263 11.42 17.22 -33.61
N ILE A 264 10.86 18.38 -33.95
CA ILE A 264 10.07 19.21 -33.02
C ILE A 264 8.72 18.52 -32.73
N SER A 265 7.99 18.10 -33.77
CA SER A 265 6.67 17.47 -33.60
C SER A 265 6.65 16.19 -32.75
N ILE A 266 7.74 15.40 -32.72
CA ILE A 266 7.84 14.22 -31.85
C ILE A 266 7.92 14.63 -30.37
N CYS A 267 8.54 15.76 -30.06
CA CYS A 267 8.58 16.30 -28.70
C CYS A 267 7.24 16.93 -28.31
N ASP A 268 6.55 17.56 -29.26
CA ASP A 268 5.25 18.20 -29.04
C ASP A 268 4.15 17.16 -28.77
N ASN A 269 4.02 16.13 -29.61
CA ASN A 269 3.07 15.03 -29.43
C ASN A 269 3.24 14.32 -28.07
N LEU A 270 4.49 14.15 -27.61
CA LEU A 270 4.77 13.52 -26.31
C LEU A 270 4.46 14.46 -25.14
N SER A 271 4.51 15.78 -25.36
CA SER A 271 4.14 16.79 -24.37
C SER A 271 2.62 16.95 -24.28
N GLU A 272 1.90 16.88 -25.41
CA GLU A 272 0.43 16.86 -25.48
C GLU A 272 -0.15 15.64 -24.75
N LEU A 273 0.38 14.43 -25.03
CA LEU A 273 0.00 13.22 -24.30
C LEU A 273 0.28 13.34 -22.79
N LEU A 274 1.40 13.95 -22.42
CA LEU A 274 1.74 14.15 -21.01
C LEU A 274 0.80 15.13 -20.31
N MET A 275 0.38 16.21 -20.99
CA MET A 275 -0.64 17.13 -20.49
C MET A 275 -1.96 16.40 -20.27
N ALA A 276 -2.48 15.70 -21.30
CA ALA A 276 -3.73 14.95 -21.19
C ALA A 276 -3.72 13.93 -20.03
N MET A 277 -2.62 13.21 -19.83
CA MET A 277 -2.47 12.27 -18.70
C MET A 277 -2.39 12.98 -17.35
N GLN A 278 -1.82 14.18 -17.28
CA GLN A 278 -1.74 14.99 -16.07
C GLN A 278 -3.14 15.55 -15.72
N ASP A 279 -3.88 16.05 -16.71
CA ASP A 279 -5.26 16.53 -16.58
C ASP A 279 -6.21 15.39 -16.10
N GLU A 280 -6.05 14.17 -16.64
CA GLU A 280 -6.80 12.99 -16.18
C GLU A 280 -6.45 12.58 -14.73
N LEU A 281 -5.22 12.83 -14.26
CA LEU A 281 -4.85 12.58 -12.86
C LEU A 281 -5.44 13.64 -11.94
N ASP A 282 -5.48 14.90 -12.38
CA ASP A 282 -6.07 16.01 -11.64
C ASP A 282 -7.60 15.85 -11.57
N GLN A 283 -8.24 15.37 -12.63
CA GLN A 283 -9.67 15.00 -12.65
C GLN A 283 -10.00 13.90 -11.62
N MET A 284 -9.23 12.81 -11.58
CA MET A 284 -9.40 11.76 -10.55
C MET A 284 -9.09 12.29 -9.13
N SER A 285 -8.17 13.25 -9.01
CA SER A 285 -7.87 13.89 -7.72
C SER A 285 -9.03 14.74 -7.21
N MET A 286 -9.75 15.42 -8.10
CA MET A 286 -10.98 16.14 -7.77
C MET A 286 -12.12 15.18 -7.39
N GLU A 287 -12.30 14.08 -8.13
CA GLU A 287 -13.27 13.01 -7.84
C GLU A 287 -13.02 12.40 -6.45
N HIS A 288 -11.76 12.09 -6.12
CA HIS A 288 -11.34 11.59 -4.81
C HIS A 288 -11.66 12.59 -3.68
N GLN A 289 -11.42 13.89 -3.90
CA GLN A 289 -11.80 14.92 -2.93
C GLN A 289 -13.32 15.05 -2.75
N GLU A 290 -14.12 14.82 -3.79
CA GLU A 290 -15.58 14.89 -3.73
C GLU A 290 -16.18 13.67 -3.04
N LEU A 291 -15.72 12.45 -3.36
CA LEU A 291 -16.10 11.22 -2.65
C LEU A 291 -15.75 11.32 -1.15
N LEU A 292 -14.58 11.87 -0.79
CA LEU A 292 -14.23 12.14 0.61
C LEU A 292 -15.16 13.15 1.31
N LYS A 293 -15.81 14.08 0.59
CA LYS A 293 -16.84 14.96 1.16
C LYS A 293 -18.16 14.22 1.32
N GLN A 294 -18.54 13.39 0.35
CA GLN A 294 -19.76 12.58 0.41
C GLN A 294 -19.72 11.58 1.57
N MET A 295 -18.59 10.90 1.76
CA MET A 295 -18.33 10.02 2.91
C MET A 295 -18.52 10.75 4.25
N LYS A 296 -18.02 11.99 4.38
CA LYS A 296 -18.18 12.81 5.60
C LYS A 296 -19.58 13.37 5.82
N LYS A 297 -20.43 13.39 4.79
CA LYS A 297 -21.79 13.95 4.82
C LYS A 297 -22.85 12.86 5.05
N THR A 298 -22.50 11.60 4.86
CA THR A 298 -23.46 10.49 4.84
C THR A 298 -23.54 9.81 6.20
N GLU A 299 -24.75 9.64 6.73
CA GLU A 299 -25.01 9.01 8.03
C GLU A 299 -25.33 7.50 7.93
N SER A 300 -25.59 6.99 6.72
CA SER A 300 -25.91 5.58 6.48
C SER A 300 -24.65 4.74 6.29
N HIS A 301 -24.42 3.78 7.20
CA HIS A 301 -23.23 2.93 7.22
C HIS A 301 -22.98 2.21 5.89
N SER A 302 -24.01 1.62 5.26
CA SER A 302 -23.84 0.88 4.00
C SER A 302 -23.36 1.77 2.85
N VAL A 303 -23.78 3.03 2.83
CA VAL A 303 -23.38 3.99 1.79
C VAL A 303 -21.97 4.51 2.05
N CYS A 304 -21.54 4.58 3.32
CA CYS A 304 -20.14 4.83 3.64
C CYS A 304 -19.23 3.70 3.14
N ASP A 305 -19.62 2.43 3.37
CA ASP A 305 -18.84 1.26 2.93
C ASP A 305 -18.70 1.21 1.40
N ASP A 306 -19.78 1.53 0.66
CA ASP A 306 -19.76 1.66 -0.80
C ASP A 306 -18.81 2.78 -1.28
N ILE A 307 -18.85 3.96 -0.64
CA ILE A 307 -17.96 5.09 -0.97
C ILE A 307 -16.49 4.78 -0.60
N GLU A 308 -16.23 4.06 0.50
CA GLU A 308 -14.89 3.59 0.86
C GLU A 308 -14.32 2.62 -0.19
N CYS A 309 -15.15 1.71 -0.71
CA CYS A 309 -14.77 0.81 -1.81
C CYS A 309 -14.46 1.58 -3.11
N GLU A 310 -15.26 2.60 -3.44
CA GLU A 310 -15.03 3.45 -4.62
C GLU A 310 -13.75 4.28 -4.49
N LEU A 311 -13.49 4.86 -3.31
CA LEU A 311 -12.25 5.57 -2.98
C LEU A 311 -11.01 4.66 -3.10
N GLU A 312 -11.07 3.43 -2.59
CA GLU A 312 -9.95 2.49 -2.70
C GLU A 312 -9.67 2.10 -4.18
N CYS A 313 -10.74 1.92 -4.98
CA CYS A 313 -10.62 1.68 -6.41
C CYS A 313 -10.05 2.89 -7.16
N LEU A 314 -10.45 4.11 -6.79
CA LEU A 314 -9.96 5.36 -7.38
C LEU A 314 -8.49 5.61 -7.06
N LEU A 315 -8.06 5.39 -5.81
CA LEU A 315 -6.65 5.49 -5.41
C LEU A 315 -5.75 4.54 -6.21
N LYS A 316 -6.18 3.29 -6.42
CA LYS A 316 -5.46 2.32 -7.29
C LYS A 316 -5.34 2.83 -8.74
N LYS A 317 -6.38 3.47 -9.30
CA LYS A 317 -6.32 4.12 -10.63
C LYS A 317 -5.35 5.30 -10.65
N MET A 318 -5.36 6.15 -9.62
CA MET A 318 -4.46 7.30 -9.48
C MET A 318 -2.99 6.87 -9.40
N GLU A 319 -2.67 5.84 -8.61
CA GLU A 319 -1.33 5.26 -8.51
C GLU A 319 -0.83 4.75 -9.87
N ILE A 320 -1.64 3.93 -10.55
CA ILE A 320 -1.33 3.40 -11.89
C ILE A 320 -1.09 4.53 -12.90
N LYS A 321 -1.91 5.60 -12.88
CA LYS A 321 -1.72 6.75 -13.78
C LYS A 321 -0.45 7.55 -13.43
N GLY A 322 -0.14 7.71 -12.14
CA GLY A 322 1.11 8.29 -11.66
C GLY A 322 2.35 7.54 -12.13
N GLU A 323 2.32 6.19 -12.14
CA GLU A 323 3.38 5.39 -12.76
C GLU A 323 3.50 5.62 -14.27
N GLN A 324 2.36 5.69 -14.98
CA GLN A 324 2.36 5.90 -16.44
C GLN A 324 2.96 7.27 -16.80
N ILE A 325 2.55 8.34 -16.10
CA ILE A 325 3.14 9.69 -16.24
C ILE A 325 4.65 9.65 -15.94
N SER A 326 5.07 8.91 -14.90
CA SER A 326 6.48 8.76 -14.55
C SER A 326 7.30 8.02 -15.62
N LYS A 327 6.72 7.00 -16.26
CA LYS A 327 7.32 6.29 -17.40
C LYS A 327 7.40 7.20 -18.64
N LEU A 328 6.36 8.00 -18.90
CA LEU A 328 6.32 8.97 -20.00
C LEU A 328 7.34 10.11 -19.83
N LYS A 329 7.45 10.71 -18.63
CA LYS A 329 8.48 11.72 -18.29
C LYS A 329 9.89 11.20 -18.53
N LYS A 330 10.20 9.97 -18.08
CA LYS A 330 11.50 9.31 -18.35
C LYS A 330 11.76 9.09 -19.85
N HIS A 331 10.73 8.79 -20.64
CA HIS A 331 10.85 8.69 -22.10
C HIS A 331 11.12 10.06 -22.74
N GLN A 332 10.37 11.10 -22.35
CA GLN A 332 10.57 12.47 -22.81
C GLN A 332 12.00 12.98 -22.54
N ASP A 333 12.54 12.73 -21.36
CA ASP A 333 13.93 13.07 -21.02
C ASP A 333 14.96 12.29 -21.85
N SER A 334 14.67 11.03 -22.15
CA SER A 334 15.53 10.18 -22.99
C SER A 334 15.55 10.66 -24.43
N VAL A 335 14.38 11.05 -24.97
CA VAL A 335 14.23 11.66 -26.30
C VAL A 335 14.95 13.01 -26.35
N ARG A 336 14.74 13.91 -25.38
CA ARG A 336 15.44 15.21 -25.30
C ARG A 336 16.97 15.03 -25.25
N LYS A 337 17.47 14.10 -24.44
CA LYS A 337 18.91 13.76 -24.38
C LYS A 337 19.45 13.22 -25.71
N LEU A 338 18.66 12.44 -26.45
CA LEU A 338 19.06 11.92 -27.76
C LEU A 338 19.10 13.04 -28.82
N LEU A 339 18.07 13.89 -28.87
CA LEU A 339 18.02 15.06 -29.75
C LEU A 339 19.20 16.01 -29.50
N GLN A 340 19.51 16.30 -28.23
CA GLN A 340 20.65 17.15 -27.87
C GLN A 340 21.99 16.53 -28.28
N LYS A 341 22.16 15.20 -28.17
CA LYS A 341 23.37 14.51 -28.68
C LYS A 341 23.52 14.64 -30.19
N VAL A 342 22.44 14.46 -30.96
CA VAL A 342 22.42 14.59 -32.43
C VAL A 342 22.71 16.03 -32.86
N GLN A 343 22.28 17.02 -32.09
CA GLN A 343 22.56 18.44 -32.36
C GLN A 343 24.01 18.81 -32.04
N ASN A 344 24.56 18.29 -30.93
CA ASN A 344 25.96 18.50 -30.54
C ASN A 344 26.94 17.85 -31.54
N SER A 345 26.63 16.65 -32.07
CA SER A 345 27.48 16.00 -33.07
C SER A 345 27.53 16.77 -34.40
N LYS A 346 26.42 17.41 -34.81
CA LYS A 346 26.39 18.30 -35.99
C LYS A 346 27.25 19.56 -35.80
N MET A 347 27.42 20.05 -34.56
CA MET A 347 28.26 21.22 -34.28
C MET A 347 29.76 20.88 -34.20
N SER A 348 30.13 19.67 -33.75
CA SER A 348 31.54 19.24 -33.73
C SER A 348 32.14 18.98 -35.11
N GLU A 349 31.33 18.53 -36.08
CA GLU A 349 31.78 18.29 -37.46
C GLU A 349 32.10 19.58 -38.24
N ALA A 350 31.51 20.71 -37.85
CA ALA A 350 31.66 21.99 -38.57
C ALA A 350 32.89 22.82 -38.16
N SER A 351 33.72 22.34 -37.24
CA SER A 351 34.87 23.09 -36.66
C SER A 351 36.23 22.42 -36.87
N GLY A 352 36.33 21.44 -37.78
CA GLY A 352 37.53 20.64 -38.02
C GLY A 352 38.49 21.21 -39.08
N ILE A 353 39.56 21.86 -38.60
CA ILE A 353 40.90 21.97 -39.23
C ILE A 353 41.09 23.04 -40.33
N GLN A 354 41.89 24.07 -39.98
CA GLN A 354 42.80 24.76 -40.89
C GLN A 354 44.25 24.26 -40.66
N GLN A 355 44.99 24.14 -41.77
CA GLN A 355 46.39 24.57 -41.95
C GLN A 355 47.52 24.01 -41.05
N GLU A 356 48.35 23.14 -41.64
CA GLU A 356 49.81 23.34 -41.66
C GLU A 356 50.43 22.79 -42.97
N ASP A 357 51.52 23.39 -43.45
CA ASP A 357 52.02 23.28 -44.83
C ASP A 357 53.10 22.20 -45.04
N SER A 358 53.03 21.48 -46.18
CA SER A 358 54.20 21.05 -46.98
C SER A 358 53.80 20.36 -48.31
N TYR A 359 54.43 20.75 -49.41
CA TYR A 359 54.23 20.26 -50.78
C TYR A 359 55.60 20.08 -51.49
N PRO A 360 55.70 19.34 -52.63
CA PRO A 360 54.80 18.33 -53.20
C PRO A 360 55.53 17.08 -53.79
N ARG A 361 54.71 16.17 -54.37
CA ARG A 361 54.98 15.30 -55.56
C ARG A 361 55.45 13.85 -55.31
N GLY A 362 54.56 12.89 -55.60
CA GLY A 362 54.88 11.45 -55.61
C GLY A 362 53.72 10.53 -56.03
N SER A 363 53.44 10.44 -57.34
CA SER A 363 52.38 9.58 -57.90
C SER A 363 52.54 8.08 -57.61
N LYS A 364 51.47 7.40 -57.15
CA LYS A 364 50.82 6.21 -57.79
C LYS A 364 49.90 5.41 -56.85
N ASN A 365 48.60 5.46 -57.15
CA ASN A 365 47.72 4.31 -57.47
C ASN A 365 48.02 2.91 -56.84
N ILE A 366 47.00 2.33 -56.18
CA ILE A 366 46.52 0.91 -56.23
C ILE A 366 46.01 0.38 -54.87
N LYS A 367 44.67 0.22 -54.81
CA LYS A 367 43.84 -0.89 -54.28
C LYS A 367 44.14 -1.60 -52.93
N ASN A 368 43.01 -1.89 -52.27
CA ASN A 368 42.68 -3.03 -51.39
C ASN A 368 42.91 -2.89 -49.87
N ILE A 369 41.76 -2.80 -49.18
CA ILE A 369 41.57 -3.19 -47.78
C ILE A 369 41.87 -4.69 -47.61
N PRO A 370 42.43 -5.10 -46.46
CA PRO A 370 41.96 -6.33 -45.85
C PRO A 370 41.83 -6.29 -44.31
N ARG A 371 40.69 -6.81 -43.83
CA ARG A 371 40.55 -7.72 -42.65
C ARG A 371 40.72 -7.07 -41.26
N LYS A 372 39.69 -7.11 -40.41
CA LYS A 372 39.15 -8.24 -39.58
C LYS A 372 39.97 -8.48 -38.29
N CYS A 373 39.29 -9.12 -37.33
CA CYS A 373 39.78 -9.74 -36.09
C CYS A 373 39.80 -8.80 -34.86
N LEU A 374 39.00 -9.11 -33.81
CA LEU A 374 39.32 -9.99 -32.65
C LEU A 374 40.50 -9.39 -31.82
N THR A 375 40.55 -9.36 -30.49
CA THR A 375 39.68 -9.80 -29.36
C THR A 375 40.09 -8.99 -28.11
N ASP A 376 39.46 -9.00 -26.92
CA ASP A 376 38.30 -9.75 -26.39
C ASP A 376 37.56 -8.91 -25.31
N THR A 377 36.38 -9.34 -24.85
CA THR A 377 35.72 -8.79 -23.65
C THR A 377 35.02 -9.86 -22.80
N ASN A 378 35.75 -10.37 -21.81
CA ASN A 378 35.30 -10.90 -20.52
C ASN A 378 33.89 -11.55 -20.46
N LEU A 379 33.87 -12.88 -20.56
CA LEU A 379 32.72 -13.70 -20.16
C LEU A 379 32.69 -13.82 -18.62
N PHE A 380 31.72 -13.19 -17.95
CA PHE A 380 31.33 -13.54 -16.59
C PHE A 380 29.89 -14.05 -16.55
N GLN A 381 29.68 -15.02 -15.66
CA GLN A 381 28.78 -16.14 -15.91
C GLN A 381 27.38 -15.91 -15.29
N LYS A 382 26.34 -15.97 -16.13
CA LYS A 382 24.96 -16.08 -15.66
C LYS A 382 24.73 -17.43 -14.99
N ASN A 383 24.14 -17.44 -13.80
CA ASN A 383 23.35 -18.56 -13.29
C ASN A 383 22.38 -18.07 -12.21
N SER A 384 21.12 -17.88 -12.58
CA SER A 384 20.00 -17.78 -11.65
C SER A 384 18.81 -18.57 -12.22
N SER A 385 18.77 -19.83 -11.85
CA SER A 385 17.71 -20.77 -12.23
C SER A 385 16.50 -20.64 -11.29
N SER A 386 15.44 -19.99 -11.74
CA SER A 386 14.05 -20.27 -11.31
C SER A 386 13.06 -19.46 -12.14
N HIS A 387 12.06 -20.13 -12.71
CA HIS A 387 10.95 -19.44 -13.38
C HIS A 387 9.99 -18.86 -12.32
N PRO A 388 9.48 -17.63 -12.46
CA PRO A 388 8.26 -17.24 -11.78
C PRO A 388 7.11 -18.05 -12.36
N ILE A 389 6.51 -18.90 -11.53
CA ILE A 389 5.35 -19.72 -11.87
C ILE A 389 4.18 -18.79 -12.26
N ARG A 390 3.65 -18.96 -13.47
CA ARG A 390 2.45 -18.25 -13.93
C ARG A 390 1.21 -18.88 -13.28
N ILE A 391 0.93 -18.49 -12.03
CA ILE A 391 -0.32 -18.86 -11.36
C ILE A 391 -1.47 -18.19 -12.11
N HIS A 392 -2.24 -19.03 -12.79
CA HIS A 392 -3.48 -18.69 -13.45
C HIS A 392 -4.63 -19.04 -12.52
N ASN A 393 -5.65 -18.19 -12.49
CA ASN A 393 -7.02 -18.51 -12.07
C ASN A 393 -7.18 -19.39 -10.81
N LEU A 394 -7.08 -18.78 -9.62
CA LEU A 394 -7.85 -19.27 -8.49
C LEU A 394 -9.32 -18.88 -8.68
N GLN A 395 -10.08 -19.80 -9.26
CA GLN A 395 -11.53 -19.68 -9.41
C GLN A 395 -12.19 -19.81 -8.03
N MET A 396 -12.32 -18.70 -7.31
CA MET A 396 -13.00 -18.63 -6.01
C MET A 396 -14.48 -18.99 -6.17
N LYS A 397 -14.82 -20.25 -5.89
CA LYS A 397 -16.20 -20.68 -5.67
C LYS A 397 -16.57 -20.47 -4.20
N LEU A 398 -16.80 -19.22 -3.81
CA LEU A 398 -17.67 -18.93 -2.67
C LEU A 398 -19.12 -19.10 -3.14
N ARG A 399 -19.93 -19.84 -2.38
CA ARG A 399 -21.38 -19.84 -2.58
C ARG A 399 -21.96 -18.64 -1.84
N ARG A 400 -23.16 -18.23 -2.23
CA ARG A 400 -23.84 -17.06 -1.64
C ARG A 400 -24.13 -17.25 -0.14
N ASP A 401 -24.13 -18.51 0.31
CA ASP A 401 -24.47 -18.93 1.67
C ASP A 401 -23.26 -18.97 2.62
N ASP A 402 -22.04 -18.75 2.11
CA ASP A 402 -20.80 -18.75 2.90
C ASP A 402 -20.53 -17.39 3.62
N ILE A 403 -21.43 -16.41 3.47
CA ILE A 403 -21.34 -15.08 4.10
C ILE A 403 -22.48 -14.93 5.12
N MET A 404 -22.30 -15.53 6.29
CA MET A 404 -23.14 -15.26 7.46
C MET A 404 -22.59 -14.05 8.21
N TRP A 405 -23.24 -12.90 8.05
CA TRP A 405 -23.07 -11.78 8.99
C TRP A 405 -23.86 -12.11 10.26
N GLU A 406 -23.17 -12.26 11.40
CA GLU A 406 -23.84 -12.24 12.71
C GLU A 406 -24.44 -10.85 12.97
N GLN A 407 -25.63 -10.85 13.59
CA GLN A 407 -26.53 -9.71 13.75
C GLN A 407 -26.48 -9.13 15.17
#